data_AF-A0A0C2XBA3-F1
#
_entry.id   AF-A0A0C2XBA3-F1
#
_cell.length_a   1.000
_cell.length_b   1.000
_cell.length_c   1.000
_cell.angle_alpha   90.00
_cell.angle_beta   90.00
_cell.angle_gamma   90.00
#
_symmetry.space_group_name_H-M   'P 1'
#
loop_
_entity.id
_entity.type
_entity.pdbx_description
1 polymer ?
#
loop_
_entity_poly.entity_id
_entity_poly.type
_entity_poly.pdbx_seq_one_letter_code
_entity_poly.pdbx_strand_id
1 'polypeptide(L)'
;MPSSVDTSLVTPGYTPKVSFDTFENPAASMFSFTLRVKSDGYKRSRNTRAFLCASSPDETGREALDWSLESLVQDGDELIVFRGVDEDVLNKPHELIRDEARELMKYIEEKAVEVDPERKLSLILEFIPGKITDSLDRLIALYRPDSVVVGTRGRRWQAMGMGIGVGSISRYCLSHSPVPVIVVRPEGKTRKALEKRKADPKRGRHFE
;
A
#
# COMPACT_ATOMS: atom_id res chain seq x y z
N MET A 1 -15.92 -14.93 16.59
CA MET A 1 -15.99 -14.01 17.75
C MET A 1 -15.07 -12.84 17.43
N PRO A 2 -15.48 -11.56 17.55
CA PRO A 2 -14.52 -10.47 17.43
C PRO A 2 -13.46 -10.65 18.53
N SER A 3 -12.22 -10.93 18.13
CA SER A 3 -11.07 -11.01 19.03
C SER A 3 -10.93 -9.69 19.77
N SER A 4 -10.82 -9.75 21.10
CA SER A 4 -10.59 -8.59 21.96
C SER A 4 -9.41 -7.78 21.42
N VAL A 5 -9.67 -6.52 21.10
CA VAL A 5 -8.69 -5.62 20.52
C VAL A 5 -7.66 -5.30 21.58
N ASP A 6 -6.44 -5.82 21.44
CA ASP A 6 -5.33 -5.51 22.33
C ASP A 6 -4.91 -4.05 22.11
N THR A 7 -5.31 -3.19 23.04
CA THR A 7 -5.05 -1.74 23.02
C THR A 7 -3.60 -1.36 23.28
N SER A 8 -2.73 -2.31 23.64
CA SER A 8 -1.32 -2.04 23.97
C SER A 8 -0.39 -1.82 22.76
N LEU A 9 -0.89 -2.02 21.54
CA LEU A 9 -0.09 -2.10 20.31
C LEU A 9 -0.21 -0.88 19.38
N VAL A 10 -0.99 0.12 19.75
CA VAL A 10 -1.38 1.23 18.86
C VAL A 10 -0.64 2.51 19.23
N THR A 11 -0.18 3.26 18.22
CA THR A 11 0.55 4.50 18.42
C THR A 11 -0.38 5.54 19.09
N PRO A 12 0.10 6.32 20.08
CA PRO A 12 -0.72 7.34 20.72
C PRO A 12 -1.39 8.26 19.70
N GLY A 13 -2.69 8.49 19.85
CA GLY A 13 -3.50 9.24 18.90
C GLY A 13 -4.19 8.39 17.84
N TYR A 14 -4.00 7.08 17.83
CA TYR A 14 -4.80 6.13 17.05
C TYR A 14 -5.59 5.20 17.96
N THR A 15 -6.81 4.88 17.52
CA THR A 15 -7.67 3.90 18.17
C THR A 15 -7.92 2.72 17.23
N PRO A 16 -7.65 1.48 17.65
CA PRO A 16 -7.92 0.31 16.84
C PRO A 16 -9.44 0.10 16.68
N LYS A 17 -9.84 -0.47 15.54
CA LYS A 17 -11.23 -0.78 15.19
C LYS A 17 -11.39 -2.27 14.93
N VAL A 18 -12.60 -2.66 14.54
CA VAL A 18 -12.90 -4.05 14.19
C VAL A 18 -11.94 -4.51 13.10
N SER A 19 -11.07 -5.43 13.48
CA SER A 19 -10.22 -6.20 12.59
C SER A 19 -10.95 -7.46 12.17
N PHE A 20 -10.73 -7.92 10.94
CA PHE A 20 -11.28 -9.16 10.44
C PHE A 20 -10.16 -10.16 10.27
N ASP A 21 -10.28 -11.28 10.97
CA ASP A 21 -9.38 -12.41 10.80
C ASP A 21 -10.18 -13.59 10.28
N THR A 22 -9.85 -14.05 9.08
CA THR A 22 -10.48 -15.20 8.45
C THR A 22 -9.54 -16.40 8.32
N PHE A 23 -8.32 -16.33 8.88
CA PHE A 23 -7.36 -17.44 8.88
C PHE A 23 -7.93 -18.73 9.53
N GLU A 24 -8.80 -18.57 10.52
CA GLU A 24 -9.36 -19.68 11.30
C GLU A 24 -10.75 -20.11 10.83
N ASN A 25 -11.27 -19.57 9.71
CA ASN A 25 -12.61 -19.89 9.21
C ASN A 25 -12.56 -20.76 7.95
N PRO A 26 -12.76 -22.09 8.04
CA PRO A 26 -12.74 -22.99 6.88
C PRO A 26 -13.87 -22.73 5.88
N ALA A 27 -14.93 -22.01 6.29
CA ALA A 27 -16.05 -21.62 5.43
C ALA A 27 -15.84 -20.27 4.73
N ALA A 28 -14.76 -19.55 5.04
CA ALA A 28 -14.43 -18.32 4.35
C ALA A 28 -13.98 -18.64 2.92
N SER A 29 -14.64 -18.03 1.94
CA SER A 29 -14.27 -18.15 0.52
C SER A 29 -12.86 -17.65 0.19
N MET A 30 -12.25 -16.84 1.08
CA MET A 30 -10.86 -16.40 0.99
C MET A 30 -10.29 -16.18 2.39
N PHE A 31 -9.00 -16.47 2.53
CA PHE A 31 -8.19 -16.10 3.69
C PHE A 31 -7.76 -14.63 3.56
N SER A 32 -8.00 -13.85 4.60
CA SER A 32 -7.56 -12.46 4.72
C SER A 32 -7.42 -12.05 6.18
N PHE A 33 -6.48 -11.15 6.44
CA PHE A 33 -6.29 -10.51 7.72
C PHE A 33 -6.29 -9.00 7.56
N THR A 34 -7.30 -8.38 8.15
CA THR A 34 -7.58 -6.96 8.02
C THR A 34 -7.36 -6.29 9.36
N LEU A 35 -6.42 -5.36 9.44
CA LEU A 35 -6.26 -4.46 10.58
C LEU A 35 -6.84 -3.09 10.24
N ARG A 36 -7.53 -2.46 11.19
CA ARG A 36 -8.05 -1.11 11.02
C ARG A 36 -7.75 -0.25 12.22
N VAL A 37 -7.21 0.94 11.98
CA VAL A 37 -6.99 1.97 13.00
C VAL A 37 -7.52 3.31 12.50
N LYS A 38 -7.90 4.19 13.42
CA LYS A 38 -8.35 5.55 13.10
C LYS A 38 -7.69 6.52 14.04
N SER A 39 -7.20 7.63 13.49
CA SER A 39 -6.70 8.72 14.32
C SER A 39 -7.82 9.31 15.17
N ASP A 40 -7.46 9.83 16.34
CA ASP A 40 -8.38 10.46 17.26
C ASP A 40 -9.04 11.69 16.64
N GLY A 41 -10.38 11.70 16.64
CA GLY A 41 -11.18 12.75 16.01
C GLY A 41 -11.54 12.49 14.55
N TYR A 42 -11.01 11.45 13.90
CA TYR A 42 -11.40 11.10 12.53
C TYR A 42 -12.91 10.81 12.43
N LYS A 43 -13.57 11.50 11.50
CA LYS A 43 -14.98 11.27 11.15
C LYS A 43 -15.11 11.18 9.65
N ARG A 44 -15.58 10.02 9.17
CA ARG A 44 -15.88 9.81 7.76
C ARG A 44 -16.97 10.78 7.32
N SER A 45 -16.74 11.49 6.23
CA SER A 45 -17.70 12.41 5.63
C SER A 45 -17.99 12.01 4.18
N ARG A 46 -18.88 12.75 3.49
CA ARG A 46 -19.10 12.58 2.05
C ARG A 46 -17.89 12.99 1.20
N ASN A 47 -16.97 13.76 1.78
CA ASN A 47 -15.78 14.26 1.10
C ASN A 47 -14.53 13.41 1.41
N THR A 48 -14.66 12.38 2.26
CA THR A 48 -13.56 11.44 2.53
C THR A 48 -13.19 10.73 1.23
N ARG A 49 -11.96 10.94 0.78
CA ARG A 49 -11.39 10.19 -0.34
C ARG A 49 -10.78 8.90 0.19
N ALA A 50 -10.77 7.87 -0.64
CA ALA A 50 -10.19 6.58 -0.33
C ALA A 50 -9.07 6.26 -1.32
N PHE A 51 -7.89 5.88 -0.81
CA PHE A 51 -6.76 5.49 -1.65
C PHE A 51 -6.38 4.04 -1.36
N LEU A 52 -6.12 3.26 -2.41
CA LEU A 52 -5.62 1.90 -2.27
C LEU A 52 -4.14 1.87 -2.64
N CYS A 53 -3.26 1.63 -1.69
CA CYS A 53 -1.83 1.49 -1.91
C CYS A 53 -1.42 0.01 -1.89
N ALA A 54 -1.00 -0.53 -3.04
CA ALA A 54 -0.40 -1.86 -3.10
C ALA A 54 1.06 -1.79 -2.64
N SER A 55 1.29 -2.10 -1.37
CA SER A 55 2.63 -2.19 -0.80
C SER A 55 3.13 -3.61 -0.98
N SER A 56 4.08 -3.82 -1.89
CA SER A 56 4.87 -5.06 -1.98
C SER A 56 6.04 -5.03 -0.97
N PRO A 57 6.51 -6.19 -0.48
CA PRO A 57 7.51 -6.26 0.59
C PRO A 57 8.89 -5.75 0.16
N ASP A 58 9.10 -5.52 -1.14
CA ASP A 58 10.31 -4.90 -1.65
C ASP A 58 10.32 -3.38 -1.48
N GLU A 59 11.52 -2.80 -1.62
CA GLU A 59 11.81 -1.36 -1.52
C GLU A 59 10.80 -0.49 -2.27
N THR A 60 10.34 -0.92 -3.44
CA THR A 60 9.49 -0.08 -4.29
C THR A 60 8.03 -0.01 -3.82
N GLY A 61 7.56 -1.08 -3.16
CA GLY A 61 6.26 -1.09 -2.50
C GLY A 61 6.27 -0.34 -1.17
N ARG A 62 7.42 -0.32 -0.49
CA ARG A 62 7.63 0.51 0.70
C ARG A 62 7.65 1.99 0.36
N GLU A 63 8.44 2.41 -0.62
CA GLU A 63 8.47 3.82 -1.06
C GLU A 63 7.12 4.31 -1.61
N ALA A 64 6.33 3.44 -2.26
CA ALA A 64 4.98 3.80 -2.68
C ALA A 64 4.05 4.09 -1.50
N LEU A 65 4.19 3.32 -0.42
CA LEU A 65 3.46 3.54 0.83
C LEU A 65 3.92 4.84 1.51
N ASP A 66 5.23 5.04 1.63
CA ASP A 66 5.81 6.23 2.26
C ASP A 66 5.38 7.49 1.50
N TRP A 67 5.50 7.48 0.17
CA TRP A 67 5.02 8.57 -0.69
C TRP A 67 3.52 8.82 -0.54
N SER A 68 2.71 7.77 -0.36
CA SER A 68 1.27 7.93 -0.14
C SER A 68 0.99 8.69 1.16
N LEU A 69 1.72 8.35 2.23
CA LEU A 69 1.59 9.01 3.53
C LEU A 69 2.16 10.44 3.53
N GLU A 70 3.24 10.68 2.79
CA GLU A 70 3.94 11.97 2.77
C GLU A 70 3.29 13.00 1.82
N SER A 71 2.84 12.55 0.65
CA SER A 71 2.48 13.44 -0.45
C SER A 71 1.04 13.36 -0.92
N LEU A 72 0.37 12.20 -0.74
CA LEU A 72 -0.96 11.97 -1.32
C LEU A 72 -2.09 12.24 -0.34
N VAL A 73 -2.08 11.57 0.81
CA VAL A 73 -3.20 11.59 1.76
C VAL A 73 -3.26 12.92 2.51
N GLN A 74 -4.46 13.43 2.71
CA GLN A 74 -4.76 14.68 3.41
C GLN A 74 -5.69 14.40 4.60
N ASP A 75 -6.00 15.45 5.36
CA ASP A 75 -6.93 15.36 6.47
C ASP A 75 -8.31 14.84 6.04
N GLY A 76 -8.84 13.88 6.79
CA GLY A 76 -10.14 13.27 6.54
C GLY A 76 -10.15 12.15 5.49
N ASP A 77 -9.00 11.76 4.94
CA ASP A 77 -8.88 10.66 3.98
C ASP A 77 -8.81 9.27 4.64
N GLU A 78 -9.10 8.24 3.84
CA GLU A 78 -8.94 6.83 4.18
C GLU A 78 -7.85 6.20 3.30
N LEU A 79 -6.84 5.59 3.91
CA LEU A 79 -5.78 4.87 3.21
C LEU A 79 -5.94 3.37 3.47
N ILE A 80 -6.14 2.63 2.39
CA ILE A 80 -6.17 1.17 2.38
C ILE A 80 -4.83 0.69 1.87
N VAL A 81 -4.03 0.07 2.72
CA VAL A 81 -2.76 -0.55 2.37
C VAL A 81 -3.01 -2.02 2.10
N PHE A 82 -2.67 -2.48 0.91
CA PHE A 82 -2.76 -3.87 0.52
C PHE A 82 -1.38 -4.52 0.52
N ARG A 83 -1.24 -5.60 1.30
CA ARG A 83 -0.08 -6.51 1.28
C ARG A 83 -0.55 -7.87 0.77
N GLY A 84 -0.20 -8.18 -0.48
CA GLY A 84 -0.41 -9.52 -0.99
C GLY A 84 0.74 -10.44 -0.59
N VAL A 85 0.39 -11.63 -0.13
CA VAL A 85 1.36 -12.65 0.31
C VAL A 85 1.21 -13.93 -0.51
N ASP A 86 2.26 -14.74 -0.54
CA ASP A 86 2.22 -16.03 -1.25
C ASP A 86 1.23 -16.99 -0.57
N GLU A 87 0.60 -17.90 -1.32
CA GLU A 87 -0.29 -18.92 -0.76
C GLU A 87 0.43 -19.86 0.21
N ASP A 88 1.74 -20.05 0.05
CA ASP A 88 2.58 -20.83 0.97
C ASP A 88 2.52 -20.31 2.41
N VAL A 89 2.16 -19.03 2.59
CA VAL A 89 1.98 -18.42 3.91
C VAL A 89 0.84 -19.07 4.69
N LEU A 90 -0.16 -19.66 4.02
CA LEU A 90 -1.24 -20.42 4.67
C LEU A 90 -0.73 -21.68 5.41
N ASN A 91 0.45 -22.18 5.06
CA ASN A 91 1.07 -23.32 5.72
C ASN A 91 1.96 -22.90 6.92
N LYS A 92 2.18 -21.60 7.12
CA LYS A 92 2.98 -21.07 8.23
C LYS A 92 2.11 -20.86 9.48
N PRO A 93 2.70 -20.83 10.68
CA PRO A 93 1.99 -20.41 11.88
C PRO A 93 1.35 -19.03 11.67
N HIS A 94 0.03 -18.95 11.81
CA HIS A 94 -0.72 -17.72 11.53
C HIS A 94 -0.29 -16.53 12.39
N GLU A 95 0.25 -16.78 13.60
CA GLU A 95 0.81 -15.73 14.46
C GLU A 95 1.94 -14.94 13.78
N LEU A 96 2.79 -15.59 12.97
CA LEU A 96 3.87 -14.87 12.28
C LEU A 96 3.32 -13.83 11.29
N ILE A 97 2.19 -14.13 10.66
CA ILE A 97 1.53 -13.24 9.70
C ILE A 97 0.83 -12.11 10.45
N ARG A 98 0.18 -12.44 11.57
CA ARG A 98 -0.45 -11.45 12.46
C ARG A 98 0.61 -10.47 12.97
N ASP A 99 1.78 -10.95 13.36
CA ASP A 99 2.89 -10.13 13.84
C ASP A 99 3.46 -9.26 12.73
N GLU A 100 3.72 -9.80 11.53
CA GLU A 100 4.17 -9.01 10.37
C GLU A 100 3.16 -7.90 10.02
N ALA A 101 1.86 -8.21 10.06
CA ALA A 101 0.80 -7.24 9.80
C ALA A 101 0.73 -6.17 10.90
N ARG A 102 0.88 -6.54 12.18
CA ARG A 102 0.92 -5.59 13.30
C ARG A 102 2.13 -4.68 13.21
N GLU A 103 3.31 -5.20 12.90
CA GLU A 103 4.54 -4.42 12.71
C GLU A 103 4.39 -3.42 11.56
N LEU A 104 3.79 -3.86 10.45
CA LEU A 104 3.54 -2.96 9.32
C LEU A 104 2.49 -1.90 9.66
N MET A 105 1.40 -2.25 10.36
CA MET A 105 0.41 -1.27 10.79
C MET A 105 1.04 -0.22 11.71
N LYS A 106 1.82 -0.65 12.70
CA LYS A 106 2.56 0.23 13.59
C LYS A 106 3.47 1.18 12.81
N TYR A 107 4.20 0.66 11.82
CA TYR A 107 5.01 1.51 10.94
C TYR A 107 4.19 2.57 10.20
N ILE A 108 3.03 2.20 9.66
CA ILE A 108 2.14 3.15 8.94
C ILE A 108 1.68 4.25 9.91
N GLU A 109 1.27 3.89 11.13
CA GLU A 109 0.86 4.83 12.16
C GLU A 109 1.99 5.79 12.55
N GLU A 110 3.18 5.26 12.87
CA GLU A 110 4.35 6.04 13.24
C GLU A 110 4.73 7.02 12.12
N LYS A 111 4.75 6.55 10.87
CA LYS A 111 5.06 7.39 9.71
C LYS A 111 3.98 8.44 9.46
N ALA A 112 2.71 8.11 9.64
CA ALA A 112 1.63 9.09 9.52
C ALA A 112 1.76 10.22 10.55
N VAL A 113 2.09 9.88 11.81
CA VAL A 113 2.33 10.84 12.90
C VAL A 113 3.59 11.67 12.67
N GLU A 114 4.67 11.06 12.17
CA GLU A 114 5.92 11.76 11.80
C GLU A 114 5.66 12.85 10.75
N VAL A 115 4.84 12.54 9.74
CA VAL A 115 4.51 13.47 8.65
C VAL A 115 3.62 14.62 9.13
N ASP A 116 2.52 14.31 9.80
CA ASP A 116 1.60 15.30 10.35
C ASP A 116 0.78 14.68 11.50
N PRO A 117 1.07 15.03 12.77
CA PRO A 117 0.39 14.46 13.93
C PRO A 117 -1.07 14.93 14.07
N GLU A 118 -1.44 16.05 13.45
CA GLU A 118 -2.80 16.60 13.54
C GLU A 118 -3.72 16.05 12.45
N ARG A 119 -3.15 15.52 11.35
CA ARG A 119 -3.90 14.96 10.23
C ARG A 119 -4.74 13.74 10.64
N LYS A 120 -6.04 13.82 10.40
CA LYS A 120 -7.00 12.78 10.78
C LYS A 120 -7.17 11.77 9.65
N LEU A 121 -6.70 10.54 9.86
CA LEU A 121 -6.74 9.45 8.88
C LEU A 121 -7.51 8.22 9.39
N SER A 122 -8.12 7.50 8.46
CA SER A 122 -8.53 6.10 8.64
C SER A 122 -7.55 5.21 7.90
N LEU A 123 -6.86 4.33 8.61
CA LEU A 123 -5.87 3.43 8.05
C LEU A 123 -6.41 2.00 8.10
N ILE A 124 -6.39 1.33 6.96
CA ILE A 124 -6.81 -0.06 6.81
C ILE A 124 -5.65 -0.82 6.19
N LEU A 125 -5.31 -1.97 6.74
CA LEU A 125 -4.29 -2.86 6.21
C LEU A 125 -4.92 -4.20 5.87
N GLU A 126 -4.80 -4.60 4.61
CA GLU A 126 -5.32 -5.85 4.07
C GLU A 126 -4.17 -6.79 3.72
N PHE A 127 -4.02 -7.86 4.49
CA PHE A 127 -3.15 -9.00 4.15
C PHE A 127 -3.98 -10.07 3.45
N ILE A 128 -3.68 -10.33 2.18
CA ILE A 128 -4.42 -11.31 1.38
C ILE A 128 -3.44 -12.29 0.72
N PRO A 129 -3.41 -13.57 1.13
CA PRO A 129 -2.73 -14.63 0.40
C PRO A 129 -3.38 -14.88 -0.95
N GLY A 130 -2.55 -15.17 -1.96
CA GLY A 130 -3.01 -15.57 -3.28
C GLY A 130 -2.57 -14.64 -4.40
N LYS A 131 -3.28 -14.74 -5.52
CA LYS A 131 -2.95 -13.99 -6.74
C LYS A 131 -3.23 -12.50 -6.55
N ILE A 132 -2.14 -11.73 -6.43
CA ILE A 132 -2.13 -10.28 -6.17
C ILE A 132 -3.10 -9.49 -7.06
N THR A 133 -3.19 -9.81 -8.35
CA THR A 133 -4.06 -9.09 -9.29
C THR A 133 -5.54 -9.26 -8.97
N ASP A 134 -5.92 -10.46 -8.54
CA ASP A 134 -7.33 -10.81 -8.27
C ASP A 134 -7.75 -10.19 -6.93
N SER A 135 -6.85 -10.23 -5.94
CA SER A 135 -7.01 -9.50 -4.68
C SER A 135 -7.14 -8.00 -4.91
N LEU A 136 -6.34 -7.43 -5.82
CA LEU A 136 -6.40 -6.01 -6.14
C LEU A 136 -7.75 -5.64 -6.77
N ASP A 137 -8.22 -6.38 -7.78
CA ASP A 137 -9.51 -6.12 -8.42
C ASP A 137 -10.66 -6.22 -7.40
N ARG A 138 -10.59 -7.20 -6.50
CA ARG A 138 -11.55 -7.35 -5.41
C ARG A 138 -11.53 -6.16 -4.47
N LEU A 139 -10.35 -5.71 -4.06
CA LEU A 139 -10.20 -4.55 -3.17
C LEU A 139 -10.69 -3.26 -3.84
N ILE A 140 -10.42 -3.07 -5.13
CA ILE A 140 -10.95 -1.95 -5.91
C ILE A 140 -12.49 -2.00 -5.94
N ALA A 141 -13.08 -3.17 -6.19
CA ALA A 141 -14.53 -3.33 -6.19
C ALA A 141 -15.17 -3.10 -4.80
N LEU A 142 -14.50 -3.56 -3.74
CA LEU A 142 -14.96 -3.48 -2.35
C LEU A 142 -14.87 -2.05 -1.80
N TYR A 143 -13.71 -1.42 -1.91
CA TYR A 143 -13.44 -0.12 -1.31
C TYR A 143 -13.77 1.06 -2.23
N ARG A 144 -13.86 0.83 -3.55
CA ARG A 144 -14.05 1.87 -4.57
C ARG A 144 -13.12 3.08 -4.34
N PRO A 145 -11.80 2.85 -4.33
CA PRO A 145 -10.85 3.93 -4.09
C PRO A 145 -10.87 4.95 -5.23
N ASP A 146 -10.63 6.21 -4.90
CA ASP A 146 -10.47 7.32 -5.86
C ASP A 146 -9.22 7.15 -6.73
N SER A 147 -8.19 6.45 -6.22
CA SER A 147 -6.99 6.07 -6.98
C SER A 147 -6.28 4.87 -6.36
N VAL A 148 -5.54 4.15 -7.18
CA VAL A 148 -4.66 3.04 -6.77
C VAL A 148 -3.19 3.49 -6.88
N VAL A 149 -2.41 3.31 -5.82
CA VAL A 149 -0.98 3.61 -5.77
C VAL A 149 -0.17 2.32 -5.86
N VAL A 150 0.84 2.30 -6.73
CA VAL A 150 1.72 1.15 -6.98
C VAL A 150 3.18 1.56 -7.15
N GLY A 151 4.11 0.71 -6.73
CA GLY A 151 5.54 0.90 -6.97
C GLY A 151 6.00 0.62 -8.41
N THR A 152 7.13 1.22 -8.81
CA THR A 152 7.87 0.85 -10.03
C THR A 152 8.79 -0.36 -9.79
N ARG A 153 9.05 -1.22 -10.78
CA ARG A 153 9.81 -2.50 -10.62
C ARG A 153 11.02 -2.52 -9.67
N GLY A 154 11.15 -3.64 -8.93
CA GLY A 154 12.39 -4.17 -8.37
C GLY A 154 13.36 -4.77 -9.40
N ARG A 155 14.64 -4.89 -9.02
CA ARG A 155 15.86 -5.04 -9.88
C ARG A 155 15.91 -6.18 -10.91
N ARG A 156 15.07 -7.22 -10.86
CA ARG A 156 15.32 -8.46 -11.65
C ARG A 156 15.26 -8.31 -13.17
N TRP A 157 14.49 -7.35 -13.70
CA TRP A 157 14.38 -7.14 -15.16
C TRP A 157 15.44 -6.21 -15.75
N GLN A 158 16.13 -5.44 -14.91
CA GLN A 158 17.17 -4.50 -15.37
C GLN A 158 18.51 -5.21 -15.65
N ALA A 159 18.77 -6.34 -14.99
CA ALA A 159 19.98 -7.13 -15.21
C ALA A 159 20.01 -7.84 -16.58
N MET A 160 18.88 -7.97 -17.27
CA MET A 160 18.75 -8.77 -18.50
C MET A 160 18.70 -7.94 -19.79
N GLY A 161 19.08 -6.65 -19.75
CA GLY A 161 19.19 -5.81 -20.95
C GLY A 161 17.87 -5.46 -21.68
N MET A 162 16.72 -5.98 -21.22
CA MET A 162 15.42 -5.80 -21.87
C MET A 162 14.58 -4.66 -21.23
N GLY A 163 14.94 -3.42 -21.53
CA GLY A 163 14.02 -2.28 -21.52
C GLY A 163 13.52 -1.74 -20.16
N ILE A 164 13.10 -0.48 -20.17
CA ILE A 164 12.50 0.25 -19.04
C ILE A 164 11.01 -0.14 -18.95
N GLY A 165 10.70 -1.36 -18.49
CA GLY A 165 9.31 -1.81 -18.40
C GLY A 165 8.66 -1.56 -17.03
N VAL A 166 7.38 -1.20 -17.01
CA VAL A 166 6.49 -1.09 -15.82
C VAL A 166 6.30 -2.46 -15.15
N GLY A 167 6.22 -2.53 -13.81
CA GLY A 167 6.07 -3.76 -12.99
C GLY A 167 4.99 -4.71 -13.44
N SER A 168 5.06 -6.01 -13.07
CA SER A 168 3.93 -6.91 -13.36
C SER A 168 2.63 -6.33 -12.77
N ILE A 169 2.68 -5.87 -11.51
CA ILE A 169 1.55 -5.22 -10.85
C ILE A 169 1.26 -3.83 -11.41
N SER A 170 2.26 -2.94 -11.54
CA SER A 170 1.99 -1.60 -12.08
C SER A 170 1.53 -1.63 -13.55
N ARG A 171 1.98 -2.58 -14.36
CA ARG A 171 1.49 -2.78 -15.74
C ARG A 171 0.09 -3.35 -15.73
N TYR A 172 -0.20 -4.28 -14.83
CA TYR A 172 -1.54 -4.83 -14.66
C TYR A 172 -2.54 -3.71 -14.35
N CYS A 173 -2.24 -2.90 -13.33
CA CYS A 173 -3.07 -1.77 -12.91
C CYS A 173 -3.27 -0.77 -14.06
N LEU A 174 -2.20 -0.36 -14.75
CA LEU A 174 -2.33 0.57 -15.88
C LEU A 174 -3.18 0.04 -17.03
N SER A 175 -3.29 -1.28 -17.19
CA SER A 175 -4.01 -1.90 -18.31
C SER A 175 -5.46 -2.27 -17.97
N HIS A 176 -5.75 -2.57 -16.70
CA HIS A 176 -7.04 -3.16 -16.29
C HIS A 176 -7.76 -2.39 -15.18
N SER A 177 -7.08 -1.48 -14.48
CA SER A 177 -7.69 -0.77 -13.35
C SER A 177 -8.87 0.08 -13.82
N PRO A 178 -10.05 -0.06 -13.19
CA PRO A 178 -11.21 0.77 -13.48
C PRO A 178 -11.12 2.16 -12.83
N VAL A 179 -10.10 2.40 -12.01
CA VAL A 179 -9.85 3.66 -11.30
C VAL A 179 -8.47 4.21 -11.66
N PRO A 180 -8.22 5.53 -11.49
CA PRO A 180 -6.93 6.14 -11.76
C PRO A 180 -5.77 5.43 -11.03
N VAL A 181 -4.62 5.30 -11.69
CA VAL A 181 -3.43 4.61 -11.15
C VAL A 181 -2.27 5.58 -11.03
N ILE A 182 -1.68 5.65 -9.84
CA ILE A 182 -0.50 6.44 -9.52
C ILE A 182 0.70 5.49 -9.39
N VAL A 183 1.73 5.73 -10.20
CA VAL A 183 2.94 4.90 -10.19
C VAL A 183 4.08 5.65 -9.52
N VAL A 184 4.47 5.21 -8.32
CA VAL A 184 5.52 5.85 -7.52
C VAL A 184 6.89 5.30 -7.90
N ARG A 185 7.81 6.21 -8.21
CA ARG A 185 9.18 5.89 -8.57
C ARG A 185 10.14 6.29 -7.44
N PRO A 186 11.05 5.39 -7.01
CA PRO A 186 12.10 5.69 -6.04
C PRO A 186 12.85 6.98 -6.36
N GLU A 187 13.02 7.87 -5.38
CA GLU A 187 13.75 9.13 -5.57
C GLU A 187 15.19 8.89 -6.03
N GLY A 188 15.86 7.87 -5.48
CA GLY A 188 17.20 7.46 -5.93
C GLY A 188 17.24 7.05 -7.40
N LYS A 189 16.17 6.44 -7.93
CA LYS A 189 16.04 6.13 -9.38
C LYS A 189 15.69 7.37 -10.19
N THR A 190 14.95 8.32 -9.63
CA THR A 190 14.58 9.59 -10.28
C THR A 190 15.80 10.50 -10.43
N ARG A 191 16.61 10.68 -9.37
CA ARG A 191 17.86 11.45 -9.41
C ARG A 191 18.86 10.90 -10.43
N LYS A 192 19.13 9.58 -10.40
CA LYS A 192 20.02 8.93 -11.39
C LYS A 192 19.52 9.06 -12.83
N ALA A 193 18.20 8.97 -13.03
CA ALA A 193 17.61 9.16 -14.36
C ALA A 193 17.70 10.61 -14.84
N LEU A 194 17.54 11.59 -13.94
CA LEU A 194 17.71 13.01 -14.21
C LEU A 194 19.17 13.35 -14.53
N GLU A 195 20.13 12.83 -13.74
CA GLU A 195 21.57 12.98 -13.97
C GLU A 195 21.96 12.39 -15.34
N LYS A 196 21.49 11.17 -15.66
CA LYS A 196 21.72 10.56 -16.97
C LYS A 196 21.10 11.37 -18.12
N ARG A 197 19.93 11.99 -17.91
CA ARG A 197 19.31 12.88 -18.91
C ARG A 197 20.08 14.18 -19.10
N LYS A 198 20.59 14.78 -18.02
CA LYS A 198 21.44 15.99 -18.08
C LYS A 198 22.78 15.71 -18.77
N ALA A 199 23.31 14.49 -18.61
CA ALA A 199 24.57 14.07 -19.24
C ALA A 199 24.42 13.59 -20.70
N ASP A 200 23.19 13.53 -21.26
CA ASP A 200 22.97 13.10 -22.64
C ASP A 200 22.99 14.30 -23.61
N PRO A 201 24.06 14.48 -24.41
CA PRO A 201 24.21 15.63 -25.31
C PRO A 201 23.17 15.68 -26.44
N LYS A 202 22.41 14.60 -26.69
CA LYS A 202 21.38 14.57 -27.74
C LYS A 202 20.01 15.12 -27.29
N ARG A 203 19.80 15.37 -26.00
CA ARG A 203 18.47 15.74 -25.45
C ARG A 203 18.30 17.21 -25.07
N GLY A 204 19.33 18.05 -25.26
CA GLY A 204 19.30 19.49 -24.92
C GLY A 204 18.79 20.44 -26.00
N ARG A 205 18.12 19.96 -27.07
CA ARG A 205 17.76 20.79 -28.25
C ARG A 205 16.26 21.05 -28.47
N HIS A 206 15.39 20.67 -27.52
CA HIS A 206 13.93 20.76 -27.72
C HIS A 206 13.20 21.83 -26.89
N PHE A 207 13.95 22.76 -26.29
CA PHE A 207 13.39 23.94 -25.63
C PHE A 207 14.17 25.19 -26.05
N GLU A 208 14.10 25.52 -27.33
CA GLU A 208 14.23 26.89 -27.84
C GLU A 208 12.92 27.24 -28.57
#